data_AF-A0A5N8VEH2-F1
#
_entry.id   AF-A0A5N8VEH2-F1
#
_cell.length_a   1.000
_cell.length_b   1.000
_cell.length_c   1.000
_cell.angle_alpha   90.00
_cell.angle_beta   90.00
_cell.angle_gamma   90.00
#
_symmetry.space_group_name_H-M   'P 1'
#
loop_
_entity.id
_entity.type
_entity.pdbx_description
1 polymer ?
#
loop_
_entity_poly.entity_id
_entity_poly.type
_entity_poly.pdbx_seq_one_letter_code
_entity_poly.pdbx_strand_id
1 'polypeptide(L)'
;MTTRPSLIQAERVDWASLRCGCGETGAHVPETFARLLEAGSPAEIAEATLEGHINIQSLLFEVAVPVTSLIAAALQEDLAEPVRLRLLNDLLTCVAGESHWTEVEEGAPEIEVDCQIAAREAIWTLYQEYATGHAMLARYILEEVDPDEERFSHFDAKLISRVQKATKRH
;
A
#
# COMPACT_ATOMS: atom_id res chain seq x y z
N MET A 1 -1.26 -22.56 -11.11
CA MET A 1 -1.58 -21.21 -10.60
C MET A 1 -1.38 -21.25 -9.10
N THR A 2 -0.45 -20.46 -8.59
CA THR A 2 -0.29 -20.28 -7.15
C THR A 2 -1.50 -19.51 -6.65
N THR A 3 -2.20 -20.04 -5.66
CA THR A 3 -3.30 -19.33 -5.01
C THR A 3 -2.74 -18.14 -4.25
N ARG A 4 -3.10 -16.92 -4.65
CA ARG A 4 -2.66 -15.67 -4.02
C ARG A 4 -3.74 -15.14 -3.07
N PRO A 5 -3.51 -15.08 -1.74
CA PRO A 5 -4.46 -14.54 -0.77
C PRO A 5 -4.99 -13.14 -1.12
N SER A 6 -4.13 -12.27 -1.68
CA SER A 6 -4.54 -10.94 -2.14
C SER A 6 -5.62 -11.00 -3.21
N LEU A 7 -5.52 -11.90 -4.19
CA LEU A 7 -6.53 -12.04 -5.23
C LEU A 7 -7.84 -12.65 -4.70
N ILE A 8 -7.78 -13.55 -3.71
CA ILE A 8 -8.98 -14.05 -3.01
C ILE A 8 -9.66 -12.90 -2.24
N GLN A 9 -8.87 -12.04 -1.58
CA GLN A 9 -9.42 -10.88 -0.87
C GLN A 9 -10.14 -9.93 -1.83
N ALA A 10 -9.62 -9.77 -3.06
CA ALA A 10 -10.26 -8.96 -4.08
C ALA A 10 -11.67 -9.48 -4.46
N GLU A 11 -11.91 -10.78 -4.44
CA GLU A 11 -13.23 -11.37 -4.75
C GLU A 11 -14.34 -10.99 -3.75
N ARG A 12 -13.99 -10.47 -2.57
CA ARG A 12 -14.96 -10.13 -1.51
C ARG A 12 -15.49 -8.70 -1.59
N VAL A 13 -14.89 -7.85 -2.41
CA VAL A 13 -15.19 -6.42 -2.47
C VAL A 13 -16.12 -6.14 -3.65
N ASP A 14 -17.16 -5.33 -3.42
CA ASP A 14 -18.02 -4.83 -4.51
C ASP A 14 -17.33 -3.68 -5.24
N TRP A 15 -16.33 -3.99 -6.07
CA TRP A 15 -15.52 -2.98 -6.75
C TRP A 15 -16.32 -2.04 -7.65
N ALA A 16 -17.44 -2.51 -8.20
CA ALA A 16 -18.28 -1.71 -9.09
C ALA A 16 -19.04 -0.59 -8.35
N SER A 17 -19.19 -0.69 -7.02
CA SER A 17 -19.79 0.37 -6.22
C SER A 17 -18.80 1.47 -5.84
N LEU A 18 -17.50 1.23 -5.98
CA LEU A 18 -16.45 2.13 -5.48
C LEU A 18 -16.04 3.17 -6.50
N ARG A 19 -15.75 4.37 -6.04
CA ARG A 19 -15.22 5.46 -6.86
C ARG A 19 -13.73 5.30 -7.14
N CYS A 20 -13.34 5.50 -8.39
CA CYS A 20 -11.95 5.39 -8.84
C CYS A 20 -11.44 6.73 -9.38
N GLY A 21 -10.17 7.03 -9.13
CA GLY A 21 -9.53 8.26 -9.60
C GLY A 21 -9.54 8.44 -11.12
N CYS A 22 -9.70 7.36 -11.89
CA CYS A 22 -9.76 7.45 -13.35
C CYS A 22 -11.13 7.93 -13.86
N GLY A 23 -12.11 8.17 -12.98
CA GLY A 23 -13.46 8.62 -13.32
C GLY A 23 -14.44 7.50 -13.66
N GLU A 24 -13.99 6.24 -13.65
CA GLU A 24 -14.84 5.04 -13.74
C GLU A 24 -15.10 4.45 -12.34
N THR A 25 -15.81 3.33 -12.27
CA THR A 25 -15.92 2.54 -11.02
C THR A 25 -14.62 1.78 -10.74
N GLY A 26 -14.45 1.24 -9.54
CA GLY A 26 -13.31 0.39 -9.18
C GLY A 26 -13.25 -0.99 -9.84
N ALA A 27 -14.22 -1.39 -10.68
CA ALA A 27 -14.38 -2.75 -11.18
C ALA A 27 -13.14 -3.35 -11.88
N HIS A 28 -12.30 -2.53 -12.51
CA HIS A 28 -11.06 -2.96 -13.19
C HIS A 28 -9.84 -3.06 -12.25
N VAL A 29 -9.92 -2.53 -11.04
CA VAL A 29 -8.77 -2.46 -10.11
C VAL A 29 -8.19 -3.84 -9.78
N PRO A 30 -8.99 -4.91 -9.53
CA PRO A 30 -8.44 -6.24 -9.30
C PRO A 30 -7.60 -6.77 -10.46
N GLU A 31 -8.00 -6.50 -11.70
CA GLU A 31 -7.24 -6.91 -12.89
C GLU A 31 -5.92 -6.14 -12.99
N THR A 32 -5.94 -4.82 -12.75
CA THR A 32 -4.70 -4.02 -12.68
C THR A 32 -3.77 -4.51 -11.58
N PHE A 33 -4.30 -4.80 -10.39
CA PHE A 33 -3.53 -5.34 -9.28
C PHE A 33 -2.92 -6.71 -9.61
N ALA A 34 -3.70 -7.62 -10.21
CA ALA A 34 -3.22 -8.93 -10.66
C ALA A 34 -2.10 -8.81 -11.70
N ARG A 35 -2.20 -7.87 -12.65
CA ARG A 35 -1.13 -7.61 -13.63
C ARG A 35 0.13 -7.07 -12.96
N LEU A 36 0.00 -6.19 -11.97
CA LEU A 36 1.15 -5.69 -11.20
C LEU A 36 1.87 -6.82 -10.46
N LEU A 37 1.11 -7.74 -9.88
CA LEU A 37 1.61 -8.91 -9.17
C LEU A 37 2.38 -9.92 -10.05
N GLU A 38 2.11 -9.94 -11.35
CA GLU A 38 2.76 -10.81 -12.34
C GLU A 38 3.83 -10.07 -13.16
N ALA A 39 4.01 -8.76 -12.96
CA ALA A 39 4.96 -7.95 -13.71
C ALA A 39 6.41 -8.41 -13.48
N GLY A 40 7.12 -8.71 -14.56
CA GLY A 40 8.51 -9.17 -14.55
C GLY A 40 9.53 -8.10 -14.94
N SER A 41 9.07 -6.93 -15.39
CA SER A 41 9.90 -5.85 -15.90
C SER A 41 9.45 -4.46 -15.44
N PRO A 42 10.34 -3.45 -15.44
CA PRO A 42 9.95 -2.08 -15.11
C PRO A 42 8.86 -1.50 -16.01
N ALA A 43 8.79 -1.91 -17.27
CA ALA A 43 7.76 -1.47 -18.21
C ALA A 43 6.37 -2.03 -17.81
N GLU A 44 6.29 -3.32 -17.50
CA GLU A 44 5.04 -3.96 -17.05
C GLU A 44 4.57 -3.37 -15.70
N ILE A 45 5.48 -3.03 -14.79
CA ILE A 45 5.14 -2.37 -13.52
C ILE A 45 4.59 -0.95 -13.78
N ALA A 46 5.13 -0.22 -14.75
CA ALA A 46 4.65 1.10 -15.10
C ALA A 46 3.27 1.04 -15.79
N GLU A 47 3.03 0.03 -16.62
CA GLU A 47 1.75 -0.19 -17.28
C GLU A 47 0.65 -0.65 -16.30
N ALA A 48 1.01 -1.44 -15.28
CA ALA A 48 0.10 -1.89 -14.22
C ALA A 48 0.07 -0.95 -13.01
N THR A 49 0.15 0.35 -13.25
CA THR A 49 0.16 1.36 -12.18
C THR A 49 -1.18 1.48 -11.46
N LEU A 50 -1.14 1.64 -10.14
CA LEU A 50 -2.32 1.98 -9.31
C LEU A 50 -2.51 3.49 -9.16
N GLU A 51 -1.46 4.28 -9.45
CA GLU A 51 -1.55 5.75 -9.53
C GLU A 51 -2.54 6.13 -10.64
N GLY A 52 -3.39 7.13 -10.39
CA GLY A 52 -4.53 7.47 -11.23
C GLY A 52 -5.77 6.62 -10.94
N HIS A 53 -5.66 5.55 -10.15
CA HIS A 53 -6.80 4.78 -9.64
C HIS A 53 -7.04 5.04 -8.15
N ILE A 54 -6.04 4.78 -7.31
CA ILE A 54 -6.13 4.99 -5.86
C ILE A 54 -5.91 6.45 -5.45
N ASN A 55 -5.18 7.21 -6.27
CA ASN A 55 -4.88 8.61 -6.00
C ASN A 55 -4.65 9.41 -7.29
N ILE A 56 -4.83 10.73 -7.19
CA ILE A 56 -4.33 11.72 -8.16
C ILE A 56 -3.58 12.79 -7.38
N GLN A 57 -2.30 13.00 -7.66
CA GLN A 57 -1.48 13.98 -6.93
C GLN A 57 -1.52 13.76 -5.40
N SER A 58 -1.43 12.50 -4.97
CA SER A 58 -1.54 12.07 -3.55
C SER A 58 -2.91 12.24 -2.91
N LEU A 59 -3.92 12.70 -3.65
CA LEU A 59 -5.30 12.77 -3.17
C LEU A 59 -6.04 11.46 -3.45
N LEU A 60 -6.54 10.82 -2.39
CA LEU A 60 -7.08 9.48 -2.37
C LEU A 60 -8.53 9.42 -2.87
N PHE A 61 -8.85 8.30 -3.50
CA PHE A 61 -10.21 7.92 -3.90
C PHE A 61 -10.66 6.69 -3.11
N GLU A 62 -11.97 6.45 -3.04
CA GLU A 62 -12.58 5.40 -2.23
C GLU A 62 -11.95 4.01 -2.43
N VAL A 63 -11.57 3.67 -3.67
CA VAL A 63 -10.88 2.40 -4.00
C VAL A 63 -9.54 2.20 -3.28
N ALA A 64 -8.92 3.25 -2.72
CA ALA A 64 -7.67 3.14 -1.98
C ALA A 64 -7.78 2.19 -0.78
N VAL A 65 -8.91 2.22 -0.05
CA VAL A 65 -9.10 1.42 1.17
C VAL A 65 -9.03 -0.10 0.91
N PRO A 66 -9.82 -0.68 -0.01
CA PRO A 66 -9.70 -2.10 -0.32
C PRO A 66 -8.37 -2.43 -1.00
N VAL A 67 -7.79 -1.53 -1.80
CA VAL A 67 -6.45 -1.73 -2.37
C VAL A 67 -5.40 -1.85 -1.26
N THR A 68 -5.48 -1.06 -0.20
CA THR A 68 -4.60 -1.19 0.96
C THR A 68 -4.68 -2.57 1.59
N SER A 69 -5.88 -3.14 1.69
CA SER A 69 -6.07 -4.53 2.15
C SER A 69 -5.42 -5.54 1.20
N LEU A 70 -5.52 -5.32 -0.13
CA LEU A 70 -4.86 -6.18 -1.12
C LEU A 70 -3.33 -6.12 -0.99
N ILE A 71 -2.77 -4.92 -0.80
CA ILE A 71 -1.33 -4.73 -0.60
C ILE A 71 -0.89 -5.42 0.69
N ALA A 72 -1.62 -5.24 1.80
CA ALA A 72 -1.32 -5.89 3.08
C ALA A 72 -1.27 -7.42 2.97
N ALA A 73 -2.19 -8.02 2.21
CA ALA A 73 -2.17 -9.44 1.91
C ALA A 73 -1.00 -9.82 0.99
N ALA A 74 -0.77 -9.07 -0.09
CA ALA A 74 0.26 -9.36 -1.09
C ALA A 74 1.69 -9.29 -0.53
N LEU A 75 1.97 -8.40 0.44
CA LEU A 75 3.29 -8.30 1.06
C LEU A 75 3.71 -9.58 1.81
N GLN A 76 2.76 -10.46 2.15
CA GLN A 76 3.02 -11.78 2.76
C GLN A 76 3.28 -12.87 1.71
N GLU A 77 3.11 -12.57 0.43
CA GLU A 77 3.34 -13.50 -0.68
C GLU A 77 4.80 -13.42 -1.19
N ASP A 78 5.18 -14.41 -2.01
CA ASP A 78 6.45 -14.36 -2.73
C ASP A 78 6.32 -13.38 -3.91
N LEU A 79 7.07 -12.28 -3.83
CA LEU A 79 7.00 -11.17 -4.78
C LEU A 79 8.38 -10.88 -5.35
N ALA A 80 8.45 -10.57 -6.64
CA ALA A 80 9.63 -9.97 -7.21
C ALA A 80 9.96 -8.65 -6.49
N GLU A 81 11.23 -8.40 -6.20
CA GLU A 81 11.68 -7.22 -5.45
C GLU A 81 11.15 -5.89 -6.02
N PRO A 82 11.16 -5.65 -7.35
CA PRO A 82 10.59 -4.42 -7.91
C PRO A 82 9.08 -4.26 -7.65
N VAL A 83 8.32 -5.35 -7.64
CA VAL A 83 6.89 -5.35 -7.34
C VAL A 83 6.66 -5.06 -5.85
N ARG A 84 7.44 -5.71 -4.97
CA ARG A 84 7.39 -5.44 -3.52
C ARG A 84 7.66 -3.98 -3.20
N LEU A 85 8.71 -3.39 -3.80
CA LEU A 85 9.01 -1.96 -3.67
C LEU A 85 7.86 -1.09 -4.18
N ARG A 86 7.27 -1.44 -5.33
CA ARG A 86 6.14 -0.69 -5.89
C ARG A 86 4.94 -0.70 -4.94
N LEU A 87 4.54 -1.87 -4.44
CA LEU A 87 3.42 -2.01 -3.52
C LEU A 87 3.65 -1.24 -2.22
N LEU A 88 4.88 -1.19 -1.69
CA LEU A 88 5.17 -0.37 -0.51
C LEU A 88 5.04 1.13 -0.78
N ASN A 89 5.36 1.61 -1.99
CA ASN A 89 5.16 3.03 -2.33
C ASN A 89 3.67 3.36 -2.49
N ASP A 90 2.90 2.47 -3.13
CA ASP A 90 1.45 2.63 -3.22
C ASP A 90 0.81 2.57 -1.81
N LEU A 91 1.30 1.69 -0.92
CA LEU A 91 0.84 1.61 0.47
C LEU A 91 1.14 2.89 1.25
N LEU A 92 2.36 3.43 1.14
CA LEU A 92 2.71 4.71 1.75
C LEU A 92 1.75 5.81 1.28
N THR A 93 1.45 5.84 -0.02
CA THR A 93 0.50 6.82 -0.57
C THR A 93 -0.89 6.66 0.04
N CYS A 94 -1.38 5.42 0.19
CA CYS A 94 -2.69 5.18 0.82
C CYS A 94 -2.76 5.65 2.28
N VAL A 95 -1.70 5.46 3.07
CA VAL A 95 -1.75 5.71 4.53
C VAL A 95 -1.35 7.12 4.92
N ALA A 96 -0.62 7.84 4.04
CA ALA A 96 -0.14 9.20 4.26
C ALA A 96 -0.79 10.24 3.32
N GLY A 97 -1.66 9.80 2.41
CA GLY A 97 -2.41 10.69 1.51
C GLY A 97 -3.52 11.44 2.24
N GLU A 98 -4.27 12.24 1.49
CA GLU A 98 -5.48 12.92 1.98
C GLU A 98 -6.63 12.59 1.04
N SER A 99 -7.87 12.58 1.53
CA SER A 99 -9.04 12.39 0.66
C SER A 99 -9.12 13.45 -0.45
N HIS A 100 -9.38 13.03 -1.68
CA HIS A 100 -9.66 13.95 -2.77
C HIS A 100 -10.92 14.77 -2.45
N TRP A 101 -10.95 16.05 -2.85
CA TRP A 101 -12.04 16.96 -2.49
C TRP A 101 -13.42 16.46 -2.92
N THR A 102 -13.50 15.71 -4.02
CA THR A 102 -14.75 15.07 -4.46
C THR A 102 -15.21 13.95 -3.53
N GLU A 103 -14.30 13.27 -2.82
CA GLU A 103 -14.63 12.27 -1.81
C GLU A 103 -15.13 12.93 -0.53
N VAL A 104 -14.50 14.04 -0.15
CA VAL A 104 -14.97 14.89 0.96
C VAL A 104 -16.41 15.35 0.72
N GLU A 105 -16.74 15.79 -0.49
CA GLU A 105 -18.10 16.21 -0.88
C GLU A 105 -19.13 15.07 -0.80
N GLU A 106 -18.71 13.83 -1.06
CA GLU A 106 -19.54 12.62 -0.94
C GLU A 106 -19.56 12.05 0.49
N GLY A 107 -18.91 12.72 1.44
CA GLY A 107 -18.95 12.34 2.86
C GLY A 107 -17.86 11.37 3.31
N ALA A 108 -16.79 11.20 2.52
CA ALA A 108 -15.61 10.41 2.87
C ALA A 108 -14.37 11.31 3.04
N PRO A 109 -14.26 12.06 4.17
CA PRO A 109 -13.19 13.04 4.35
C PRO A 109 -11.84 12.47 4.82
N GLU A 110 -11.81 11.25 5.36
CA GLU A 110 -10.67 10.67 6.08
C GLU A 110 -10.29 9.27 5.54
N ILE A 111 -10.25 9.10 4.22
CA ILE A 111 -9.90 7.83 3.54
C ILE A 111 -8.54 7.29 4.01
N GLU A 112 -7.58 8.16 4.28
CA GLU A 112 -6.27 7.78 4.80
C GLU A 112 -6.35 7.06 6.16
N VAL A 113 -7.31 7.42 7.01
CA VAL A 113 -7.54 6.75 8.31
C VAL A 113 -8.07 5.33 8.07
N ASP A 114 -8.99 5.15 7.13
CA ASP A 114 -9.50 3.83 6.75
C ASP A 114 -8.39 2.96 6.12
N CYS A 115 -7.52 3.55 5.30
CA CYS A 115 -6.32 2.91 4.78
C CYS A 115 -5.35 2.51 5.91
N GLN A 116 -5.09 3.39 6.89
CA GLN A 116 -4.26 3.06 8.05
C GLN A 116 -4.84 1.89 8.84
N ILE A 117 -6.15 1.85 9.05
CA ILE A 117 -6.84 0.73 9.72
C ILE A 117 -6.62 -0.57 8.94
N ALA A 118 -6.82 -0.55 7.62
CA ALA A 118 -6.61 -1.72 6.76
C ALA A 118 -5.14 -2.19 6.75
N ALA A 119 -4.19 -1.25 6.70
CA ALA A 119 -2.76 -1.54 6.65
C ALA A 119 -2.23 -2.24 7.93
N ARG A 120 -2.92 -2.08 9.07
CA ARG A 120 -2.55 -2.74 10.34
C ARG A 120 -2.57 -4.26 10.26
N GLU A 121 -3.29 -4.87 9.32
CA GLU A 121 -3.23 -6.32 9.08
C GLU A 121 -1.83 -6.80 8.68
N ALA A 122 -1.00 -5.91 8.11
CA ALA A 122 0.38 -6.20 7.72
C ALA A 122 1.43 -5.70 8.72
N ILE A 123 1.06 -5.31 9.95
CA ILE A 123 1.97 -4.62 10.89
C ILE A 123 3.30 -5.35 11.11
N TRP A 124 3.27 -6.68 11.29
CA TRP A 124 4.47 -7.47 11.51
C TRP A 124 5.30 -7.64 10.23
N THR A 125 4.65 -7.73 9.08
CA THR A 125 5.33 -7.71 7.77
C THR A 125 6.05 -6.38 7.57
N LEU A 126 5.44 -5.26 7.95
CA LEU A 126 6.07 -3.94 7.88
C LEU A 126 7.27 -3.82 8.82
N TYR A 127 7.21 -4.36 10.04
CA TYR A 127 8.41 -4.42 10.90
C TYR A 127 9.52 -5.30 10.33
N GLN A 128 9.18 -6.38 9.63
CA GLN A 128 10.15 -7.21 8.92
C GLN A 128 10.78 -6.43 7.75
N GLU A 129 9.98 -5.71 6.97
CA GLU A 129 10.48 -4.80 5.92
C GLU A 129 11.40 -3.73 6.52
N TYR A 130 11.06 -3.18 7.68
CA TYR A 130 11.90 -2.21 8.37
C TYR A 130 13.25 -2.83 8.79
N ALA A 131 13.23 -4.07 9.28
CA ALA A 131 14.43 -4.74 9.78
C ALA A 131 15.38 -5.20 8.68
N THR A 132 14.83 -5.70 7.55
CA THR A 132 15.62 -6.46 6.56
C THR A 132 15.33 -6.13 5.10
N GLY A 133 14.27 -5.38 4.80
CA GLY A 133 13.82 -5.08 3.44
C GLY A 133 13.98 -3.60 3.11
N HIS A 134 12.91 -2.99 2.60
CA HIS A 134 12.89 -1.58 2.20
C HIS A 134 12.75 -0.65 3.41
N ALA A 135 13.81 -0.59 4.21
CA ALA A 135 13.76 -0.13 5.59
C ALA A 135 13.19 1.30 5.79
N MET A 136 13.62 2.27 4.97
CA MET A 136 13.13 3.65 5.09
C MET A 136 11.64 3.77 4.75
N LEU A 137 11.19 3.06 3.72
CA LEU A 137 9.81 3.10 3.26
C LEU A 137 8.89 2.44 4.27
N ALA A 138 9.29 1.27 4.77
CA ALA A 138 8.58 0.57 5.84
C ALA A 138 8.49 1.40 7.13
N ARG A 139 9.56 2.13 7.49
CA ARG A 139 9.54 3.05 8.64
C ARG A 139 8.49 4.15 8.46
N TYR A 140 8.44 4.81 7.30
CA TYR A 140 7.45 5.85 7.04
C TYR A 140 6.02 5.30 7.09
N ILE A 141 5.78 4.10 6.55
CA ILE A 141 4.47 3.46 6.66
C ILE A 141 4.15 3.17 8.13
N LEU A 142 5.08 2.60 8.90
CA LEU A 142 4.88 2.28 10.33
C LEU A 142 4.58 3.52 11.18
N GLU A 143 5.17 4.66 10.86
CA GLU A 143 4.90 5.95 11.53
C GLU A 143 3.43 6.37 11.40
N GLU A 144 2.79 6.06 10.27
CA GLU A 144 1.37 6.36 10.04
C GLU A 144 0.43 5.25 10.57
N VAL A 145 0.83 3.97 10.50
CA VAL A 145 -0.12 2.86 10.71
C VAL A 145 -0.07 2.23 12.09
N ASP A 146 1.05 2.31 12.83
CA ASP A 146 1.18 1.65 14.13
C ASP A 146 0.52 2.48 15.24
N PRO A 147 -0.62 2.04 15.82
CA PRO A 147 -1.25 2.78 16.91
C PRO A 147 -0.52 2.64 18.25
N ASP A 148 0.48 1.75 18.35
CA ASP A 148 1.29 1.52 19.53
C ASP A 148 2.61 2.29 19.41
N GLU A 149 2.58 3.55 19.84
CA GLU A 149 3.75 4.45 19.81
C GLU A 149 4.95 3.89 20.59
N GLU A 150 4.70 3.13 21.66
CA GLU A 150 5.77 2.51 22.47
C GLU A 150 6.47 1.40 21.70
N ARG A 151 5.71 0.54 21.02
CA ARG A 151 6.27 -0.49 20.13
C ARG A 151 7.05 0.14 18.98
N PHE A 152 6.48 1.12 18.28
CA PHE A 152 7.17 1.80 17.19
C PHE A 152 8.48 2.41 17.65
N SER A 153 8.45 3.19 18.74
CA SER A 153 9.64 3.82 19.32
C SER A 153 10.70 2.77 19.72
N HIS A 154 10.28 1.63 20.27
CA HIS A 154 11.18 0.56 20.66
C HIS A 154 11.92 -0.04 19.46
N PHE A 155 11.19 -0.35 18.38
CA PHE A 155 11.78 -0.89 17.16
C PHE A 155 12.63 0.15 16.43
N ASP A 156 12.16 1.40 16.32
CA ASP A 156 12.90 2.49 15.67
C ASP A 156 14.27 2.71 16.32
N ALA A 157 14.33 2.78 17.65
CA ALA A 157 15.57 2.91 18.40
C ALA A 157 16.57 1.76 18.13
N LYS A 158 16.09 0.55 17.81
CA LYS A 158 16.94 -0.61 17.50
C LYS A 158 17.37 -0.67 16.03
N LEU A 159 16.54 -0.17 15.11
CA LEU A 159 16.71 -0.36 13.67
C LEU A 159 17.30 0.85 12.95
N ILE A 160 16.99 2.09 13.36
CA ILE A 160 17.34 3.30 12.62
C ILE A 160 18.85 3.46 12.38
N SER A 161 19.66 3.08 13.37
CA SER A 161 21.13 3.16 13.28
C SER A 161 21.71 2.21 12.21
N ARG A 162 21.02 1.12 11.89
CA ARG A 162 21.40 0.18 10.83
C ARG A 162 21.08 0.77 9.47
N VAL A 163 19.92 1.39 9.32
CA VAL A 163 19.48 2.05 8.09
C VAL A 163 20.44 3.19 7.73
N GLN A 164 20.75 4.07 8.69
CA GLN A 164 21.69 5.18 8.48
C GLN A 164 23.10 4.71 8.08
N LYS A 165 23.55 3.53 8.53
CA LYS A 165 24.83 2.95 8.11
C LYS A 165 24.79 2.38 6.70
N ALA A 166 23.66 1.81 6.28
CA ALA A 166 23.48 1.27 4.93
C ALA A 166 23.44 2.40 3.89
N THR A 167 22.73 3.50 4.17
CA THR A 167 22.62 4.64 3.24
C THR A 167 23.96 5.36 3.01
N LYS A 168 24.87 5.39 4.00
CA LYS A 168 26.20 6.03 3.88
C LYS A 168 27.22 5.23 3.07
N ARG A 169 26.89 4.00 2.67
CA ARG A 169 27.79 3.10 1.92
C ARG A 169 27.58 3.15 0.40
N HIS A 170 26.57 3.89 -0.04
CA HIS A 170 26.27 4.18 -1.44
C HIS A 170 26.54 5.66 -1.73
#